data_AF-A0A453I588-F1
#
_entry.id   AF-A0A453I588-F1
#
_cell.length_a   1.000
_cell.length_b   1.000
_cell.length_c   1.000
_cell.angle_alpha   90.00
_cell.angle_beta   90.00
_cell.angle_gamma   90.00
#
_symmetry.space_group_name_H-M   'P 1'
#
loop_
_entity.id
_entity.type
_entity.pdbx_description
1 polymer ?
#
loop_
_entity_poly.entity_id
_entity_poly.type
_entity_poly.pdbx_seq_one_letter_code
_entity_poly.pdbx_strand_id
1 'polypeptide(L)'
;DKKVHWISWEKMCEAKRDGGLGFRDPKAFNQALLAKQAWRILQYPTSLCARVLKARYFPDTTIMSATCPSGGSFTFRSILHGRDLMREGLVWRVGDGTSINIHHDNWIPRSGSMRPLGVVYLQGVTKVADLMVATRDAWNTTKIDEMLSPDD
;
A
#
# COMPACT_ATOMS: atom_id res chain seq x y z
N ASP A 1 32.89 -32.26 22.94
CA ASP A 1 32.20 -31.21 22.16
C ASP A 1 30.72 -31.13 22.45
N LYS A 2 30.24 -29.95 22.87
CA LYS A 2 28.81 -29.65 22.91
C LYS A 2 28.36 -29.19 21.53
N LYS A 3 27.44 -29.93 20.91
CA LYS A 3 26.82 -29.57 19.64
C LYS A 3 25.92 -28.33 19.82
N VAL A 4 25.85 -27.49 18.79
CA VAL A 4 24.93 -26.35 18.77
C VAL A 4 23.49 -26.87 18.80
N HIS A 5 22.71 -26.42 19.78
CA HIS A 5 21.29 -26.70 19.87
C HIS A 5 20.53 -25.68 19.01
N TRP A 6 20.19 -26.08 17.79
CA TRP A 6 19.35 -25.28 16.91
C TRP A 6 17.92 -25.23 17.46
N ILE A 7 17.39 -24.01 17.60
CA ILE A 7 15.99 -23.73 17.94
C ILE A 7 15.37 -23.01 16.75
N SER A 8 14.10 -23.27 16.43
CA SER A 8 13.42 -22.56 15.34
C SER A 8 13.25 -21.07 15.67
N TRP A 9 13.27 -20.23 14.64
CA TRP A 9 13.03 -18.79 14.79
C TRP A 9 11.65 -18.51 15.41
N GLU A 10 10.65 -19.29 15.05
CA GLU A 10 9.28 -19.22 15.61
C GLU A 10 9.32 -19.34 17.14
N LYS A 11 10.00 -20.36 17.66
CA LYS A 11 10.16 -20.57 19.11
C LYS A 11 11.00 -19.49 19.77
N MET A 12 12.03 -18.95 19.09
CA MET A 12 12.78 -17.82 19.65
C MET A 12 11.92 -16.55 19.78
N CYS A 13 10.94 -16.36 18.90
CA CYS A 13 10.06 -15.19 18.91
C CYS A 13 8.92 -15.29 19.93
N GLU A 14 8.62 -16.49 20.44
CA GLU A 14 7.65 -16.66 21.53
C GLU A 14 8.07 -15.87 22.77
N ALA A 15 7.09 -15.46 23.57
CA ALA A 15 7.37 -14.73 24.79
C ALA A 15 8.17 -15.60 25.76
N LYS A 16 9.01 -14.96 26.61
CA LYS A 16 9.80 -15.69 27.62
C LYS A 16 8.95 -16.54 28.57
N ARG A 17 7.73 -16.08 28.88
CA ARG A 17 6.77 -16.82 29.71
C ARG A 17 6.24 -18.10 29.05
N ASP A 18 6.27 -18.14 27.72
CA ASP A 18 5.78 -19.26 26.90
C ASP A 18 6.93 -20.18 26.46
N GLY A 19 8.15 -19.98 26.98
CA GLY A 19 9.32 -20.81 26.69
C GLY A 19 10.19 -20.34 25.53
N GLY A 20 9.91 -19.16 24.97
CA GLY A 20 10.73 -18.51 23.94
C GLY A 20 11.78 -17.53 24.49
N LEU A 21 12.40 -16.77 23.59
CA LEU A 21 13.41 -15.74 23.96
C LEU A 21 12.86 -14.31 23.89
N GLY A 22 11.64 -14.12 23.38
CA GLY A 22 11.00 -12.81 23.20
C GLY A 22 11.62 -11.99 22.07
N PHE A 23 12.22 -12.63 21.08
CA PHE A 23 12.74 -11.92 19.91
C PHE A 23 11.60 -11.43 19.00
N ARG A 24 11.85 -10.36 18.24
CA ARG A 24 10.91 -9.95 17.19
C ARG A 24 11.09 -10.88 16.00
N ASP A 25 9.99 -11.18 15.32
CA ASP A 25 10.04 -11.92 14.06
C ASP A 25 10.91 -11.16 13.04
N PRO A 26 12.08 -11.72 12.65
CA PRO A 26 12.97 -11.06 11.72
C PRO A 26 12.35 -10.89 10.33
N LYS A 27 11.43 -11.78 9.93
CA LYS A 27 10.75 -11.70 8.64
C LYS A 27 9.81 -10.51 8.61
N ALA A 28 8.91 -10.39 9.59
CA ALA A 28 8.04 -9.23 9.75
C ALA A 28 8.83 -7.92 9.88
N PHE A 29 9.91 -7.94 10.68
CA PHE A 29 10.75 -6.77 10.87
C PHE A 29 11.42 -6.32 9.55
N ASN A 30 11.97 -7.27 8.79
CA ASN A 30 12.57 -6.97 7.49
C ASN A 30 11.53 -6.46 6.49
N GLN A 31 10.34 -7.06 6.43
CA GLN A 31 9.26 -6.59 5.55
C GLN A 31 8.84 -5.17 5.88
N ALA A 32 8.75 -4.81 7.17
CA ALA A 32 8.48 -3.44 7.61
C ALA A 32 9.59 -2.46 7.19
N LEU A 33 10.87 -2.87 7.24
CA LEU A 33 11.98 -2.05 6.75
C LEU A 33 11.91 -1.85 5.23
N LEU A 34 11.56 -2.88 4.47
CA LEU A 34 11.36 -2.78 3.02
C LEU A 34 10.19 -1.86 2.67
N ALA A 35 9.06 -1.97 3.39
CA ALA A 35 7.93 -1.07 3.28
C ALA A 35 8.37 0.38 3.54
N LYS A 36 9.17 0.62 4.58
CA LYS A 36 9.74 1.94 4.86
C LYS A 36 10.61 2.46 3.71
N GLN A 37 11.36 1.62 3.00
CA GLN A 37 12.12 2.06 1.82
C GLN A 37 11.21 2.44 0.65
N ALA A 38 10.20 1.61 0.36
CA ALA A 38 9.20 1.93 -0.65
C ALA A 38 8.45 3.23 -0.33
N TRP A 39 8.12 3.47 0.95
CA TRP A 39 7.53 4.72 1.41
C TRP A 39 8.42 5.93 1.13
N ARG A 40 9.73 5.81 1.38
CA ARG A 40 10.69 6.89 1.08
C ARG A 40 10.76 7.20 -0.41
N ILE A 41 10.71 6.18 -1.27
CA ILE A 41 10.68 6.38 -2.73
C ILE A 41 9.41 7.12 -3.14
N LEU A 42 8.26 6.78 -2.53
CA LEU A 42 6.99 7.43 -2.78
C LEU A 42 6.99 8.91 -2.32
N GLN A 43 7.47 9.18 -1.11
CA GLN A 43 7.45 10.51 -0.49
C GLN A 43 8.53 11.46 -1.03
N TYR A 44 9.68 10.92 -1.44
CA TYR A 44 10.83 11.72 -1.89
C TYR A 44 11.24 11.33 -3.31
N PRO A 45 10.38 11.57 -4.32
CA PRO A 45 10.62 11.15 -5.71
C PRO A 45 11.83 11.83 -6.35
N THR A 46 12.27 12.97 -5.82
CA THR A 46 13.44 13.73 -6.29
C THR A 46 14.77 13.24 -5.72
N SER A 47 14.74 12.36 -4.71
CA SER A 47 15.96 11.77 -4.15
C SER A 47 16.71 10.98 -5.23
N LEU A 48 18.05 10.95 -5.15
CA LEU A 48 18.88 10.23 -6.13
C LEU A 48 18.45 8.76 -6.25
N CYS A 49 18.21 8.10 -5.11
CA CYS A 49 17.74 6.72 -5.06
C CYS A 49 16.40 6.54 -5.81
N ALA A 50 15.40 7.38 -5.53
CA ALA A 50 14.11 7.31 -6.19
C ALA A 50 14.22 7.56 -7.70
N ARG A 51 15.02 8.55 -8.12
CA ARG A 51 15.24 8.88 -9.54
C ARG A 51 15.93 7.75 -10.30
N VAL A 52 16.97 7.14 -9.72
CA VAL A 52 17.68 6.01 -10.34
C VAL A 52 16.77 4.79 -10.47
N LEU A 53 16.03 4.46 -9.40
CA LEU A 53 15.08 3.33 -9.45
C LEU A 53 13.94 3.58 -10.44
N LYS A 54 13.40 4.81 -10.47
CA LYS A 54 12.35 5.20 -11.41
C LYS A 54 12.83 5.07 -12.85
N ALA A 55 13.95 5.69 -13.20
CA ALA A 55 14.51 5.64 -14.54
C ALA A 55 14.80 4.21 -15.01
N ARG A 56 15.20 3.33 -14.10
CA ARG A 56 15.54 1.93 -14.43
C ARG A 56 14.32 1.01 -14.52
N TYR A 57 13.33 1.17 -13.64
CA TYR A 57 12.30 0.14 -13.42
C TYR A 57 10.86 0.60 -13.65
N PHE A 58 10.57 1.90 -13.53
CA PHE A 58 9.20 2.43 -13.66
C PHE A 58 9.19 3.87 -14.22
N PRO A 59 9.80 4.12 -15.40
CA PRO A 59 10.05 5.47 -15.90
C PRO A 59 8.77 6.30 -16.04
N ASP A 60 7.71 5.69 -16.57
CA ASP A 60 6.46 6.37 -16.90
C ASP A 60 5.38 6.23 -15.82
N THR A 61 5.70 5.60 -14.69
CA THR A 61 4.71 5.29 -13.66
C THR A 61 5.21 5.63 -12.25
N THR A 62 4.50 5.17 -11.22
CA THR A 62 4.86 5.37 -9.80
C THR A 62 5.31 4.04 -9.18
N ILE A 63 5.98 4.11 -8.04
CA ILE A 63 6.34 2.91 -7.27
C ILE A 63 5.10 2.07 -6.88
N MET A 64 3.94 2.72 -6.72
CA MET A 64 2.67 2.07 -6.39
C MET A 64 2.10 1.25 -7.54
N SER A 65 2.44 1.58 -8.79
CA SER A 65 2.01 0.85 -10.00
C SER A 65 3.12 0.02 -10.64
N ALA A 66 4.35 0.11 -10.11
CA ALA A 66 5.51 -0.56 -10.70
C ALA A 66 5.38 -2.10 -10.66
N THR A 67 5.72 -2.74 -11.77
CA THR A 67 5.86 -4.20 -11.87
C THR A 67 7.32 -4.60 -11.77
N CYS A 68 7.61 -5.85 -11.41
CA CYS A 68 8.99 -6.35 -11.40
C CYS A 68 9.35 -6.91 -12.78
N PRO A 69 10.33 -6.35 -13.50
CA PRO A 69 10.85 -7.01 -14.70
C PRO A 69 11.48 -8.35 -14.35
N SER A 70 11.51 -9.28 -15.31
CA SER A 70 12.13 -10.60 -15.15
C SER A 70 13.61 -10.49 -14.71
N GLY A 71 14.36 -9.59 -15.35
CA GLY A 71 15.75 -9.22 -15.00
C GLY A 71 15.88 -8.17 -13.88
N GLY A 72 14.83 -7.92 -13.09
CA GLY A 72 14.85 -6.98 -11.98
C GLY A 72 15.87 -7.37 -10.89
N SER A 73 16.53 -6.38 -10.28
CA SER A 73 17.46 -6.67 -9.18
C SER A 73 16.74 -7.23 -7.96
N PHE A 74 17.45 -8.03 -7.17
CA PHE A 74 16.91 -8.56 -5.92
C PHE A 74 16.47 -7.45 -4.97
N THR A 75 17.24 -6.35 -4.91
CA THR A 75 16.91 -5.15 -4.14
C THR A 75 15.58 -4.55 -4.57
N PHE A 76 15.37 -4.36 -5.87
CA PHE A 76 14.10 -3.80 -6.36
C PHE A 76 12.92 -4.73 -6.08
N ARG A 77 13.11 -6.04 -6.30
CA ARG A 77 12.08 -7.05 -5.96
C ARG A 77 11.72 -7.04 -4.47
N SER A 78 12.70 -6.85 -3.60
CA SER A 78 12.50 -6.72 -2.16
C SER A 78 11.74 -5.43 -1.79
N ILE A 79 12.06 -4.31 -2.44
CA ILE A 79 11.33 -3.06 -2.27
C ILE A 79 9.86 -3.24 -2.70
N LEU A 80 9.61 -3.93 -3.81
CA LEU A 80 8.26 -4.23 -4.28
C LEU A 80 7.48 -5.09 -3.28
N HIS A 81 8.14 -6.08 -2.66
CA HIS A 81 7.54 -6.88 -1.59
C HIS A 81 7.12 -6.03 -0.37
N GLY A 82 7.95 -5.06 0.03
CA GLY A 82 7.57 -4.10 1.07
C GLY A 82 6.45 -3.13 0.63
N ARG A 83 6.46 -2.72 -0.65
CA ARG A 83 5.42 -1.88 -1.25
C ARG A 83 4.06 -2.56 -1.29
N ASP A 84 4.01 -3.87 -1.51
CA ASP A 84 2.76 -4.63 -1.50
C ASP A 84 2.12 -4.63 -0.09
N LEU A 85 2.92 -4.80 0.97
CA LEU A 85 2.46 -4.64 2.36
C LEU A 85 1.86 -3.24 2.59
N MET A 86 2.51 -2.19 2.07
CA MET A 86 1.95 -0.84 2.18
C MET A 86 0.61 -0.70 1.46
N ARG A 87 0.43 -1.32 0.28
CA ARG A 87 -0.81 -1.22 -0.49
C ARG A 87 -2.01 -1.80 0.27
N GLU A 88 -1.78 -2.77 1.15
CA GLU A 88 -2.81 -3.37 2.01
C GLU A 88 -3.28 -2.44 3.14
N GLY A 89 -2.45 -1.49 3.59
CA GLY A 89 -2.77 -0.62 4.73
C GLY A 89 -2.86 0.88 4.43
N LEU A 90 -2.42 1.31 3.24
CA LEU A 90 -2.50 2.72 2.85
C LEU A 90 -3.91 3.07 2.37
N VAL A 91 -4.41 4.19 2.89
CA VAL A 91 -5.67 4.83 2.48
C VAL A 91 -5.38 6.24 2.02
N TRP A 92 -5.95 6.62 0.89
CA TRP A 92 -5.91 7.97 0.38
C TRP A 92 -6.66 8.91 1.31
N ARG A 93 -6.05 10.07 1.57
CA ARG A 93 -6.79 11.22 2.10
C ARG A 93 -7.31 12.01 0.90
N VAL A 94 -8.63 12.12 0.78
CA VAL A 94 -9.26 12.87 -0.31
C VAL A 94 -8.92 14.36 -0.16
N GLY A 95 -8.26 14.90 -1.18
CA GLY A 95 -8.09 16.34 -1.39
C GLY A 95 -9.06 16.80 -2.47
N ASP A 96 -8.57 16.94 -3.70
CA ASP A 96 -9.38 17.32 -4.88
C ASP A 96 -9.98 16.12 -5.63
N GLY A 97 -9.63 14.90 -5.22
CA GLY A 97 -10.12 13.64 -5.76
C GLY A 97 -9.64 13.29 -7.19
N THR A 98 -8.82 14.12 -7.84
CA THR A 98 -8.50 13.95 -9.28
C THR A 98 -7.60 12.75 -9.54
N SER A 99 -6.75 12.43 -8.57
CA SER A 99 -5.79 11.33 -8.67
C SER A 99 -6.33 9.99 -8.18
N ILE A 100 -7.50 9.97 -7.52
CA ILE A 100 -8.03 8.79 -6.83
C ILE A 100 -9.10 8.13 -7.69
N ASN A 101 -8.92 6.86 -8.04
CA ASN A 101 -9.94 6.07 -8.70
C ASN A 101 -10.96 5.53 -7.68
N ILE A 102 -12.26 5.67 -7.98
CA ILE A 102 -13.35 5.33 -7.06
C ILE A 102 -13.31 3.85 -6.64
N HIS A 103 -13.14 2.92 -7.58
CA HIS A 103 -13.28 1.48 -7.33
C HIS A 103 -11.93 0.73 -7.26
N HIS A 104 -10.83 1.37 -7.61
CA HIS A 104 -9.50 0.73 -7.68
C HIS A 104 -8.50 1.23 -6.65
N ASP A 105 -8.73 2.38 -6.02
CA ASP A 105 -7.88 2.92 -4.97
C ASP A 105 -8.53 2.78 -3.59
N ASN A 106 -7.72 2.59 -2.55
CA ASN A 106 -8.21 2.53 -1.17
C ASN A 106 -8.40 3.96 -0.65
N TRP A 107 -9.62 4.44 -0.48
CA TRP A 107 -9.87 5.83 -0.04
C TRP A 107 -11.00 5.95 1.01
N ILE A 108 -11.65 4.84 1.37
CA ILE A 108 -12.66 4.76 2.41
C ILE A 108 -12.03 4.15 3.67
N PRO A 109 -11.85 4.93 4.77
CA PRO A 109 -11.13 4.49 5.95
C PRO A 109 -12.03 3.63 6.86
N ARG A 110 -12.21 2.35 6.53
CA ARG A 110 -12.98 1.40 7.34
C ARG A 110 -12.31 0.01 7.40
N SER A 111 -12.78 -0.82 8.31
CA SER A 111 -12.36 -2.22 8.41
C SER A 111 -12.89 -3.03 7.22
N GLY A 112 -12.06 -3.94 6.69
CA GLY A 112 -12.41 -4.75 5.53
C GLY A 112 -12.03 -4.06 4.22
N SER A 113 -13.00 -3.86 3.33
CA SER A 113 -12.76 -3.20 2.04
C SER A 113 -12.61 -1.69 2.24
N MET A 114 -11.42 -1.15 1.94
CA MET A 114 -11.18 0.31 1.92
C MET A 114 -11.60 0.97 0.60
N ARG A 115 -12.36 0.21 -0.20
CA ARG A 115 -12.97 0.59 -1.49
C ARG A 115 -14.49 0.46 -1.34
N PRO A 116 -15.28 1.12 -2.19
CA PRO A 116 -16.73 0.94 -2.23
C PRO A 116 -17.13 -0.54 -2.26
N LEU A 117 -18.17 -0.92 -1.51
CA LEU A 117 -18.78 -2.26 -1.60
C LEU A 117 -19.57 -2.39 -2.91
N GLY A 118 -20.19 -1.28 -3.33
CA GLY A 118 -20.97 -1.20 -4.56
C GLY A 118 -20.12 -1.26 -5.82
N VAL A 119 -20.68 -1.89 -6.87
CA VAL A 119 -20.07 -2.01 -8.21
C VAL A 119 -20.88 -1.21 -9.24
N VAL A 120 -21.63 -0.19 -8.78
CA VAL A 120 -22.40 0.67 -9.69
C VAL A 120 -21.45 1.64 -10.36
N TYR A 121 -21.29 1.48 -11.68
CA TYR A 121 -20.47 2.37 -12.51
C TYR A 121 -21.38 3.34 -13.26
N LEU A 122 -21.24 4.64 -12.99
CA LEU A 122 -21.83 5.67 -13.84
C LEU A 122 -20.88 6.02 -14.98
N GLN A 123 -21.42 6.13 -16.20
CA GLN A 123 -20.62 6.45 -17.37
C GLN A 123 -19.95 7.83 -17.19
N GLY A 124 -18.62 7.88 -17.36
CA GLY A 124 -17.83 9.10 -17.21
C GLY A 124 -17.48 9.47 -15.76
N VAL A 125 -17.90 8.68 -14.78
CA VAL A 125 -17.57 8.88 -13.35
C VAL A 125 -16.55 7.82 -12.93
N THR A 126 -15.29 8.20 -12.84
CA THR A 126 -14.17 7.25 -12.58
C THR A 126 -13.27 7.70 -11.44
N LYS A 127 -13.23 9.00 -11.17
CA LYS A 127 -12.38 9.61 -10.15
C LYS A 127 -13.24 10.12 -9.00
N VAL A 128 -12.66 10.14 -7.80
CA VAL A 128 -13.35 10.69 -6.62
C VAL A 128 -13.75 12.16 -6.85
N ALA A 129 -12.99 12.90 -7.66
CA ALA A 129 -13.36 14.26 -8.10
C ALA A 129 -14.73 14.32 -8.79
N ASP A 130 -15.15 13.28 -9.50
CA ASP A 130 -16.42 13.22 -10.23
C ASP A 130 -17.62 13.06 -9.27
N LEU A 131 -17.37 12.59 -8.04
CA LEU A 131 -18.33 12.50 -6.96
C LEU A 131 -18.46 13.82 -6.18
N MET A 132 -17.67 14.83 -6.49
CA MET A 132 -17.71 16.15 -5.85
C MET A 132 -18.52 17.14 -6.69
N VAL A 133 -19.02 18.22 -6.07
CA VAL A 133 -19.57 19.35 -6.83
C VAL A 133 -18.46 20.09 -7.58
N ALA A 134 -18.82 20.88 -8.61
CA ALA A 134 -17.83 21.57 -9.46
C ALA A 134 -16.89 22.50 -8.67
N THR A 135 -17.37 23.06 -7.57
CA THR A 135 -16.62 23.89 -6.61
C THR A 135 -15.64 23.09 -5.73
N ARG A 136 -15.76 21.75 -5.69
CA ARG A 136 -14.94 20.80 -4.91
C ARG A 136 -14.90 21.06 -3.40
N ASP A 137 -15.88 21.77 -2.88
CA ASP A 137 -16.07 22.06 -1.45
C ASP A 137 -17.04 21.09 -0.77
N ALA A 138 -17.87 20.39 -1.56
CA ALA A 138 -18.82 19.41 -1.07
C ALA A 138 -18.92 18.18 -1.99
N TRP A 139 -19.54 17.14 -1.45
CA TRP A 139 -19.89 15.94 -2.20
C TRP A 139 -21.17 16.15 -3.01
N ASN A 140 -21.25 15.55 -4.19
CA ASN A 140 -22.50 15.40 -4.93
C ASN A 140 -23.27 14.21 -4.36
N THR A 141 -24.19 14.48 -3.45
CA THR A 141 -24.96 13.45 -2.73
C THR A 141 -25.75 12.55 -3.67
N THR A 142 -26.34 13.10 -4.75
CA THR A 142 -27.07 12.30 -5.75
C THR A 142 -26.18 11.23 -6.36
N LYS A 143 -24.96 11.58 -6.78
CA LYS A 143 -24.02 10.59 -7.35
C LYS A 143 -23.53 9.59 -6.31
N ILE A 144 -23.34 10.02 -5.06
CA ILE A 144 -22.95 9.14 -3.97
C ILE A 144 -24.04 8.11 -3.70
N ASP A 145 -25.28 8.54 -3.53
CA ASP A 145 -26.42 7.67 -3.23
C ASP A 145 -26.69 6.67 -4.37
N GLU A 146 -26.38 7.06 -5.62
CA GLU A 146 -26.46 6.17 -6.78
C GLU A 146 -25.32 5.14 -6.85
N MET A 147 -24.09 5.50 -6.43
CA MET A 147 -22.90 4.68 -6.65
C MET A 147 -22.40 3.89 -5.43
N LEU A 148 -22.61 4.43 -4.24
CA LEU A 148 -22.07 3.93 -2.97
C LEU A 148 -23.18 3.29 -2.14
N SER A 149 -22.82 2.27 -1.37
CA SER A 149 -23.74 1.66 -0.39
C SER A 149 -23.92 2.60 0.80
N PRO A 150 -25.05 2.57 1.53
CA PRO A 150 -25.17 3.26 2.82
C PRO A 150 -24.11 2.88 3.86
N ASP A 151 -23.46 1.72 3.69
CA ASP A 151 -22.37 1.24 4.56
C ASP A 151 -20.96 1.73 4.12
N ASP A 152 -20.85 2.40 2.96
CA ASP A 152 -19.62 3.02 2.43
C ASP A 152 -19.37 4.41 3.03
#